data_AF-A0A161Q6I0-F1
#
_entry.id   AF-A0A161Q6I0-F1
#
_cell.length_a   1.000
_cell.length_b   1.000
_cell.length_c   1.000
_cell.angle_alpha   90.00
_cell.angle_beta   90.00
_cell.angle_gamma   90.00
#
_symmetry.space_group_name_H-M   'P 1'
#
loop_
_entity.id
_entity.type
_entity.pdbx_description
1 polymer ?
#
loop_
_entity_poly.entity_id
_entity_poly.type
_entity_poly.pdbx_seq_one_letter_code
_entity_poly.pdbx_strand_id
1 'polypeptide(L)'
;MTQEHLAAALDISYQQVQKYETGLNRVSAGRLYEISTKLGVPVAFFFDGLEEIADSIDPDAPKEHGGKNRSTIELVRYFTDITDQTLRTAIIRLIKALAEGNGHRGEASDDLDVADLLDDDRKH
;
A
#
# COMPACT_ATOMS: atom_id res chain seq x y z
N MET A 1 -13.52 -17.79 6.33
CA MET A 1 -12.53 -17.37 5.32
C MET A 1 -11.40 -16.67 6.05
N THR A 2 -10.15 -17.07 5.82
CA THR A 2 -8.97 -16.47 6.49
C THR A 2 -8.43 -15.29 5.67
N GLN A 3 -7.62 -14.43 6.28
CA GLN A 3 -6.94 -13.31 5.60
C GLN A 3 -6.04 -13.80 4.45
N GLU A 4 -5.36 -14.93 4.63
CA GLU A 4 -4.51 -15.56 3.59
C GLU A 4 -5.35 -16.04 2.41
N HIS A 5 -6.52 -16.63 2.67
CA HIS A 5 -7.46 -17.03 1.63
C HIS A 5 -8.06 -15.81 0.91
N LEU A 6 -8.35 -14.73 1.61
CA LEU A 6 -8.82 -13.49 0.99
C LEU A 6 -7.73 -12.83 0.14
N ALA A 7 -6.49 -12.82 0.62
CA ALA A 7 -5.32 -12.31 -0.11
C ALA A 7 -5.12 -13.08 -1.42
N ALA A 8 -5.14 -14.41 -1.37
CA ALA A 8 -5.07 -15.28 -2.53
C ALA A 8 -6.26 -15.07 -3.50
N ALA A 9 -7.47 -14.90 -2.97
CA ALA A 9 -8.66 -14.66 -3.80
C ALA A 9 -8.65 -13.29 -4.52
N LEU A 10 -7.87 -12.33 -4.04
CA LEU A 10 -7.76 -10.96 -4.54
C LEU A 10 -6.42 -10.67 -5.25
N ASP A 11 -5.58 -11.70 -5.40
CA ASP A 11 -4.24 -11.63 -5.97
C ASP A 11 -3.38 -10.50 -5.37
N ILE A 12 -3.36 -10.44 -4.03
CA ILE A 12 -2.55 -9.48 -3.25
C ILE A 12 -1.81 -10.20 -2.13
N SER A 13 -0.80 -9.56 -1.56
CA SER A 13 -0.07 -10.13 -0.43
C SER A 13 -0.92 -10.12 0.84
N TYR A 14 -0.65 -11.07 1.75
CA TYR A 14 -1.24 -11.10 3.10
C TYR A 14 -1.04 -9.77 3.84
N GLN A 15 0.17 -9.21 3.77
CA GLN A 15 0.47 -7.91 4.35
C GLN A 15 -0.40 -6.78 3.78
N GLN A 16 -0.83 -6.86 2.52
CA GLN A 16 -1.71 -5.87 1.93
C GLN A 16 -3.13 -5.96 2.49
N VAL A 17 -3.64 -7.18 2.72
CA VAL A 17 -4.91 -7.40 3.42
C VAL A 17 -4.82 -6.85 4.85
N GLN A 18 -3.72 -7.12 5.55
CA GLN A 18 -3.48 -6.56 6.89
C GLN A 18 -3.48 -5.02 6.88
N LYS A 19 -2.90 -4.39 5.86
CA LYS A 19 -2.92 -2.92 5.70
C LYS A 19 -4.31 -2.36 5.39
N TYR A 20 -5.18 -3.13 4.73
CA TYR A 20 -6.58 -2.74 4.54
C TYR A 20 -7.36 -2.82 5.85
N GLU A 21 -7.20 -3.91 6.60
CA GLU A 21 -7.91 -4.09 7.88
C GLU A 21 -7.49 -3.08 8.95
N THR A 22 -6.21 -2.75 9.00
CA THR A 22 -5.68 -1.73 9.94
C THR A 22 -5.93 -0.29 9.48
N GLY A 23 -6.53 -0.08 8.31
CA GLY A 23 -6.77 1.25 7.74
C GLY A 23 -5.50 1.99 7.28
N LEU A 24 -4.33 1.33 7.33
CA LEU A 24 -3.07 1.89 6.85
C LEU A 24 -3.08 2.19 5.34
N ASN A 25 -3.80 1.36 4.58
CA ASN A 25 -4.03 1.57 3.15
C ASN A 25 -5.51 1.77 2.85
N ARG A 26 -5.82 2.81 2.06
CA ARG A 26 -7.16 2.99 1.50
C ARG A 26 -7.47 1.91 0.47
N VAL A 27 -8.69 1.42 0.53
CA VAL A 27 -9.26 0.52 -0.48
C VAL A 27 -9.98 1.39 -1.53
N SER A 28 -9.70 1.18 -2.81
CA SER A 28 -10.45 1.84 -3.89
C SER A 28 -11.87 1.27 -3.96
N ALA A 29 -12.84 2.04 -4.50
CA ALA A 29 -14.21 1.55 -4.65
C ALA A 29 -14.29 0.26 -5.49
N GLY A 30 -13.50 0.15 -6.55
CA GLY A 30 -13.42 -1.07 -7.37
C GLY A 30 -12.88 -2.26 -6.57
N ARG A 31 -11.84 -2.06 -5.76
CA ARG A 31 -11.30 -3.12 -4.90
C ARG A 31 -12.28 -3.53 -3.81
N LEU A 32 -13.02 -2.58 -3.23
CA LEU A 32 -14.04 -2.85 -2.22
C LEU A 32 -15.16 -3.72 -2.79
N TYR A 33 -15.55 -3.48 -4.05
CA TYR A 33 -16.52 -4.30 -4.77
C TYR A 33 -16.01 -5.73 -5.07
N GLU A 34 -14.74 -5.87 -5.45
CA GLU A 34 -14.12 -7.20 -5.60
C GLU A 34 -14.15 -7.97 -4.28
N ILE A 35 -13.78 -7.31 -3.17
CA ILE A 35 -13.82 -7.89 -1.82
C ILE A 35 -15.25 -8.33 -1.48
N SER A 36 -16.27 -7.48 -1.70
CA SER A 36 -17.66 -7.83 -1.39
C SER A 36 -18.12 -9.08 -2.16
N THR A 37 -17.73 -9.17 -3.43
CA THR A 37 -18.02 -10.33 -4.28
C THR A 37 -17.36 -11.60 -3.76
N LYS A 38 -16.10 -11.53 -3.31
CA LYS A 38 -15.39 -12.69 -2.73
C LYS A 38 -15.93 -13.10 -1.37
N LEU A 39 -16.36 -12.16 -0.55
CA LEU A 39 -16.99 -12.42 0.74
C LEU A 39 -18.46 -12.86 0.64
N GLY A 40 -19.09 -12.71 -0.52
CA GLY A 40 -20.49 -13.08 -0.73
C GLY A 40 -21.49 -12.14 -0.05
N VAL A 41 -21.10 -10.88 0.16
CA VAL A 41 -21.93 -9.86 0.82
C VAL A 41 -22.19 -8.67 -0.13
N PRO A 42 -23.31 -7.95 0.03
CA PRO A 42 -23.51 -6.69 -0.67
C PRO A 42 -22.41 -5.69 -0.31
N VAL A 43 -21.96 -4.87 -1.27
CA VAL A 43 -20.92 -3.85 -1.00
C VAL A 43 -21.34 -2.86 0.09
N ALA A 44 -22.65 -2.62 0.25
CA ALA A 44 -23.22 -1.80 1.32
C ALA A 44 -22.88 -2.30 2.74
N PHE A 45 -22.59 -3.61 2.90
CA PHE A 45 -22.19 -4.20 4.18
C PHE A 45 -20.99 -3.49 4.82
N PHE A 46 -20.04 -3.00 4.01
CA PHE A 46 -18.85 -2.30 4.51
C PHE A 46 -19.11 -0.86 4.99
N PHE A 47 -20.32 -0.34 4.76
CA PHE A 47 -20.73 0.99 5.16
C PHE A 47 -21.75 0.99 6.29
N ASP A 48 -22.27 -0.18 6.67
CA ASP A 48 -23.23 -0.32 7.76
C ASP A 48 -22.62 0.18 9.08
N GLY A 49 -23.32 1.08 9.77
CA GLY A 49 -22.85 1.74 10.99
C GLY A 49 -21.84 2.87 10.79
N LEU A 50 -21.43 3.18 9.55
CA LEU A 50 -20.61 4.37 9.28
C LEU A 50 -21.43 5.66 9.29
N GLU A 51 -22.76 5.61 9.14
CA GLU A 51 -23.60 6.81 9.22
C GLU A 51 -23.53 7.47 10.60
N GLU A 52 -23.47 6.68 11.69
CA GLU A 52 -23.30 7.19 13.05
C GLU A 52 -21.92 7.83 13.27
N ILE A 53 -20.90 7.32 12.57
CA ILE A 53 -19.54 7.86 12.61
C ILE A 53 -19.43 9.13 11.75
N ALA A 54 -20.12 9.20 10.61
CA ALA A 54 -20.13 10.38 9.76
C ALA A 54 -20.68 11.62 10.46
N ASP A 55 -21.69 11.45 11.34
CA ASP A 55 -22.25 12.52 12.16
C ASP A 55 -21.29 13.03 13.26
N SER A 56 -20.23 12.27 13.57
CA SER A 56 -19.19 12.62 14.56
C SER A 56 -17.84 13.00 13.93
N ILE A 57 -17.69 12.84 12.62
CA ILE A 57 -16.50 13.28 11.89
C ILE A 57 -16.66 14.77 11.54
N ASP A 58 -15.84 15.61 12.16
CA ASP A 58 -15.70 17.01 11.77
C ASP A 58 -15.25 17.07 10.29
N PRO A 59 -16.05 17.67 9.38
CA PRO A 59 -15.72 17.76 7.96
C PRO A 59 -14.43 18.56 7.68
N ASP A 60 -14.00 19.41 8.64
CA ASP A 60 -12.77 20.19 8.58
C ASP A 60 -11.57 19.51 9.27
N ALA A 61 -11.75 18.31 9.86
CA ALA A 61 -10.65 17.55 10.42
C ALA A 61 -9.61 17.16 9.34
N PRO A 62 -8.31 17.36 9.59
CA PRO A 62 -7.26 16.89 8.69
C PRO A 62 -7.40 15.39 8.42
N LYS A 63 -7.64 15.02 7.15
CA LYS A 63 -7.77 13.62 6.74
C LYS A 63 -6.41 12.92 6.80
N GLU A 64 -6.07 12.32 7.94
CA GLU A 64 -4.71 11.83 8.25
C GLU A 64 -4.18 10.66 7.38
N HIS A 65 -4.99 9.96 6.59
CA HIS A 65 -4.57 8.66 6.01
C HIS A 65 -4.29 8.70 4.50
N GLY A 66 -3.34 9.55 4.06
CA GLY A 66 -2.99 9.70 2.63
C GLY A 66 -1.50 9.88 2.29
N GLY A 67 -0.60 9.86 3.28
CA GLY A 67 0.75 10.44 3.18
C GLY A 67 1.61 10.01 1.98
N LYS A 68 1.59 8.73 1.57
CA LYS A 68 2.42 8.26 0.43
C LYS A 68 1.79 8.52 -0.93
N ASN A 69 0.50 8.28 -1.07
CA ASN A 69 -0.18 8.49 -2.36
C ASN A 69 -0.38 9.97 -2.65
N ARG A 70 -0.52 10.80 -1.62
CA ARG A 70 -0.74 12.23 -1.78
C ARG A 70 0.44 12.94 -2.44
N SER A 71 1.66 12.67 -1.98
CA SER A 71 2.88 13.26 -2.54
C SER A 71 3.13 12.79 -3.98
N THR A 72 2.86 11.52 -4.30
CA THR A 72 2.92 11.02 -5.68
C THR A 72 1.88 11.67 -6.59
N ILE A 73 0.64 11.82 -6.12
CA ILE A 73 -0.43 12.49 -6.87
C ILE A 73 -0.07 13.97 -7.13
N GLU A 74 0.46 14.66 -6.12
CA GLU A 74 0.90 16.05 -6.26
C GLU A 74 2.08 16.17 -7.23
N LEU A 75 3.06 15.27 -7.15
CA LEU A 75 4.17 15.22 -8.10
C LEU A 75 3.67 15.05 -9.54
N VAL A 76 2.78 14.10 -9.80
CA VAL A 76 2.22 13.88 -11.14
C VAL A 76 1.48 15.12 -11.63
N ARG A 77 0.63 15.71 -10.79
CA ARG A 77 -0.15 16.91 -11.12
C ARG A 77 0.75 18.09 -11.49
N TYR A 78 1.74 18.41 -10.67
CA TYR A 78 2.64 19.52 -10.97
C TYR A 78 3.55 19.21 -12.16
N PHE A 79 3.99 17.96 -12.31
CA PHE A 79 4.82 17.56 -13.45
C PHE A 79 4.07 17.65 -14.78
N THR A 80 2.76 17.37 -14.82
CA THR A 80 1.95 17.52 -16.04
C THR A 80 1.86 18.97 -16.49
N ASP A 81 1.81 19.93 -15.56
CA ASP A 81 1.65 21.36 -15.84
C ASP A 81 2.93 22.01 -16.40
N ILE A 82 4.08 21.34 -16.32
CA ILE A 82 5.35 21.85 -16.84
C ILE A 82 5.39 21.66 -18.35
N THR A 83 5.24 22.74 -19.11
CA THR A 83 5.27 22.70 -20.58
C THR A 83 6.70 22.70 -21.15
N ASP A 84 7.68 23.17 -20.39
CA ASP A 84 9.08 23.21 -20.82
C ASP A 84 9.74 21.82 -20.76
N GLN A 85 10.11 21.28 -21.92
CA GLN A 85 10.70 19.94 -22.05
C GLN A 85 12.08 19.82 -21.40
N THR A 86 12.85 20.91 -21.34
CA THR A 86 14.16 20.95 -20.71
C THR A 86 14.01 20.80 -19.19
N LEU A 87 13.05 21.54 -18.60
CA LEU A 87 12.76 21.44 -17.17
C LEU A 87 12.21 20.06 -16.79
N ARG A 88 11.31 19.48 -17.60
CA ARG A 88 10.84 18.10 -17.38
C ARG A 88 11.99 17.10 -17.34
N THR A 89 12.93 17.24 -18.28
CA THR A 89 14.11 16.36 -18.37
C THR A 89 15.02 16.53 -17.15
N ALA A 90 15.23 17.77 -16.68
CA ALA A 90 16.02 18.05 -15.49
C ALA A 90 15.40 17.45 -14.21
N ILE A 91 14.08 17.57 -14.04
CA ILE A 91 13.35 17.01 -12.89
C ILE A 91 13.43 15.49 -12.87
N ILE A 92 13.22 14.82 -14.02
CA ILE A 92 13.37 13.36 -14.12
C ILE A 92 14.78 12.93 -13.70
N ARG A 93 15.82 13.62 -14.18
CA ARG A 93 17.22 13.31 -13.82
C ARG A 93 17.47 13.46 -12.33
N LEU A 94 16.93 14.51 -11.70
CA LEU A 94 17.05 14.72 -10.26
C LEU A 94 16.36 13.61 -9.46
N ILE A 95 15.11 13.28 -9.80
CA ILE A 95 14.35 12.22 -9.14
C ILE A 95 15.09 10.88 -9.26
N LYS A 96 15.65 10.58 -10.45
CA LYS A 96 16.44 9.38 -10.69
C LYS A 96 17.70 9.33 -9.81
N ALA A 97 18.46 10.43 -9.74
CA ALA A 97 19.66 10.50 -8.91
C ALA A 97 19.35 10.33 -7.41
N LEU A 98 18.25 10.93 -6.91
CA LEU A 98 17.82 10.78 -5.52
C LEU A 98 17.35 9.34 -5.22
N ALA A 99 16.68 8.68 -6.17
CA ALA A 99 16.25 7.29 -6.01
C ALA A 99 17.44 6.32 -5.97
N GLU A 100 18.42 6.50 -6.84
CA GLU A 100 19.63 5.66 -6.90
C GLU A 100 20.55 5.88 -5.68
N GLY A 101 20.63 7.12 -5.18
CA GLY A 101 21.37 7.46 -3.95
C GLY A 101 20.77 6.85 -2.67
N ASN A 102 19.46 6.58 -2.65
CA ASN A 102 18.79 5.91 -1.54
C ASN A 102 18.89 4.38 -1.58
N GLY A 103 19.20 3.78 -2.74
CA GLY A 103 19.33 2.32 -2.90
C GLY A 103 20.57 1.72 -2.25
N HIS A 104 21.60 2.52 -1.92
CA HIS A 104 22.89 2.03 -1.40
C HIS A 104 23.00 2.03 0.14
N ARG A 105 21.93 2.33 0.88
CA ARG A 105 21.93 2.34 2.37
C ARG A 105 21.21 1.16 3.03
N GLY A 106 20.69 0.19 2.26
CA GLY A 106 19.79 -0.84 2.78
C GLY A 106 20.24 -2.31 2.72
N GLU A 107 21.38 -2.64 2.11
CA GLU A 107 21.74 -4.04 1.78
C GLU A 107 22.89 -4.60 2.65
N ALA A 108 22.90 -4.35 3.96
CA ALA A 108 23.99 -4.84 4.83
C ALA A 108 23.54 -5.56 6.11
N SER A 109 22.28 -6.00 6.23
CA SER A 109 21.85 -6.66 7.48
C SER A 109 20.65 -7.60 7.37
N ASP A 110 20.66 -8.56 6.43
CA ASP A 110 19.69 -9.68 6.53
C ASP A 110 20.14 -11.04 5.98
N ASP A 111 21.44 -11.22 5.66
CA ASP A 111 22.00 -12.55 5.38
C ASP A 111 22.41 -13.27 6.68
N LEU A 112 21.42 -13.51 7.55
CA LEU A 112 21.50 -14.62 8.51
C LEU A 112 20.69 -15.78 7.92
N ASP A 113 21.38 -16.59 7.12
CA ASP A 113 20.89 -17.87 6.61
C ASP A 113 20.43 -18.77 7.77
N VAL A 114 19.12 -18.84 7.98
CA VAL A 114 18.47 -19.78 8.91
C VAL A 114 18.39 -21.20 8.31
N ALA A 115 19.12 -21.46 7.22
CA ALA A 115 19.11 -22.73 6.51
C ALA A 115 20.02 -23.80 7.12
N ASP A 116 20.90 -23.46 8.06
CA ASP A 116 21.94 -24.37 8.56
C ASP A 116 21.61 -25.06 9.91
N LEU A 117 20.37 -24.94 10.41
CA LEU A 117 20.01 -25.46 11.74
C LEU A 117 19.12 -26.71 11.77
N LEU A 118 18.86 -27.38 10.64
CA LEU A 118 17.94 -28.53 10.59
C LEU A 118 18.49 -29.80 9.91
N ASP A 119 19.82 -30.00 9.86
CA ASP A 119 20.39 -31.20 9.24
C ASP A 119 21.34 -32.04 10.12
N ASP A 120 21.42 -31.81 11.43
CA ASP A 120 22.29 -32.59 12.33
C ASP A 120 21.57 -33.58 13.25
N ASP A 121 20.46 -34.19 12.81
CA ASP A 121 19.75 -35.15 13.69
C ASP A 121 19.18 -36.42 13.04
N ARG A 122 19.70 -36.86 11.88
CA ARG A 122 19.38 -38.23 11.38
C ARG A 122 20.53 -38.92 10.66
N LYS A 123 21.46 -39.51 11.41
CA LYS A 123 22.05 -40.83 11.09
C LYS A 123 22.38 -41.63 12.37
N HIS A 124 21.52 -42.60 12.68
CA HIS A 124 21.95 -43.94 13.11
C HIS A 124 21.77 -44.86 11.90
#